data_AF-A0AAX0RW80-F1
#
_entry.id   AF-A0AAX0RW80-F1
#
_cell.length_a   1.000
_cell.length_b   1.000
_cell.length_c   1.000
_cell.angle_alpha   90.00
_cell.angle_beta   90.00
_cell.angle_gamma   90.00
#
_symmetry.space_group_name_H-M   'P 1'
#
loop_
_entity.id
_entity.type
_entity.pdbx_description
1 polymer ?
#
loop_
_entity_poly.entity_id
_entity_poly.type
_entity_poly.pdbx_seq_one_letter_code
_entity_poly.pdbx_strand_id
1 'polypeptide(L)'
;MKTIYSLMFTVAVTFLAIFSFSNVSFAVGESQYDLIDGKQVSTNANDPKVKHIYYTGDEQGNEVRLGFTTQQKVDDYIKNEKKVEKESIVSSNFETLGSGTCCTDFYTGDNKSGSYRALRVGYAISDITYSWGRSWNDVISSISTASQGTTYLYQHEYSSGGYIRFNNAYYWGKTINLSKYKFSNGVSANNNASSVYVLD
;
A
#
# COMPACT_ATOMS: atom_id res chain seq x y z
N MET A 1 21.32 52.80 -25.32
CA MET A 1 19.92 52.84 -24.84
C MET A 1 19.37 51.43 -24.83
N LYS A 2 18.82 51.01 -23.67
CA LYS A 2 17.96 49.84 -23.40
C LYS A 2 18.53 48.43 -23.56
N THR A 3 19.11 47.98 -22.44
CA THR A 3 18.83 46.72 -21.72
C THR A 3 17.46 46.09 -22.00
N ILE A 4 17.42 44.75 -22.10
CA ILE A 4 16.49 43.85 -21.39
C ILE A 4 17.19 42.50 -21.22
N TYR A 5 17.38 42.11 -19.96
CA TYR A 5 17.77 40.77 -19.52
C TYR A 5 16.50 39.90 -19.47
N SER A 6 16.52 38.69 -20.02
CA SER A 6 15.57 37.64 -19.65
C SER A 6 16.35 36.52 -18.99
N LEU A 7 16.23 36.47 -17.66
CA LEU A 7 16.83 35.49 -16.77
C LEU A 7 15.94 34.24 -16.80
N MET A 8 16.25 33.26 -17.65
CA MET A 8 15.62 31.95 -17.56
C MET A 8 16.28 31.16 -16.42
N PHE A 9 15.59 31.10 -15.28
CA PHE A 9 15.87 30.13 -14.23
C PHE A 9 15.63 28.72 -14.79
N THR A 10 16.71 28.07 -15.21
CA THR A 10 16.68 26.64 -15.53
C THR A 10 16.83 25.90 -14.19
N VAL A 11 15.72 25.40 -13.65
CA VAL A 11 15.74 24.49 -12.50
C VAL A 11 16.25 23.15 -13.02
N ALA A 12 17.57 22.97 -12.94
CA ALA A 12 18.22 21.68 -13.16
C ALA A 12 17.88 20.78 -11.95
N VAL A 13 16.85 19.96 -12.08
CA VAL A 13 16.60 18.85 -11.15
C VAL A 13 17.60 17.76 -11.50
N THR A 14 18.76 17.77 -10.83
CA THR A 14 19.71 16.68 -10.88
C THR A 14 19.16 15.48 -10.12
N PHE A 15 18.51 14.54 -10.81
CA PHE A 15 18.41 13.16 -10.35
C PHE A 15 19.57 12.37 -10.95
N LEU A 16 20.70 12.38 -10.24
CA LEU A 16 21.80 11.46 -10.50
C LEU A 16 22.08 10.67 -9.23
N ALA A 17 21.58 9.45 -9.18
CA ALA A 17 22.12 8.41 -8.33
C ALA A 17 22.12 7.11 -9.13
N ILE A 18 23.20 6.94 -9.89
CA ILE A 18 23.56 5.68 -10.55
C ILE A 18 24.11 4.80 -9.42
N PHE A 19 23.42 3.73 -9.04
CA PHE A 19 23.89 2.83 -7.99
C PHE A 19 24.66 1.66 -8.60
N SER A 20 25.96 1.61 -8.30
CA SER A 20 26.85 0.48 -8.57
C SER A 20 26.60 -0.64 -7.57
N PHE A 21 26.28 -1.84 -8.05
CA PHE A 21 26.07 -3.02 -7.21
C PHE A 21 27.40 -3.50 -6.62
N SER A 22 27.50 -3.46 -5.29
CA SER A 22 28.53 -4.17 -4.53
C SER A 22 27.88 -5.37 -3.86
N ASN A 23 28.18 -6.58 -4.33
CA ASN A 23 27.70 -7.81 -3.71
C ASN A 23 28.37 -7.99 -2.35
N VAL A 24 27.62 -7.82 -1.28
CA VAL A 24 28.05 -8.23 0.05
C VAL A 24 26.98 -9.15 0.64
N SER A 25 27.27 -10.44 0.55
CA SER A 25 26.53 -11.50 1.23
C SER A 25 26.89 -11.46 2.71
N PHE A 26 25.90 -11.14 3.56
CA PHE A 26 25.92 -11.54 4.96
C PHE A 26 24.61 -12.26 5.25
N ALA A 27 24.72 -13.44 5.87
CA ALA A 27 23.59 -14.11 6.51
C ALA A 27 23.12 -13.24 7.68
N VAL A 28 22.16 -12.37 7.40
CA VAL A 28 21.57 -11.41 8.33
C VAL A 28 20.06 -11.52 8.15
N GLY A 29 19.31 -11.59 9.25
CA GLY A 29 17.86 -11.68 9.19
C GLY A 29 17.30 -10.59 8.29
N GLU A 30 16.72 -10.98 7.16
CA GLU A 30 16.32 -10.06 6.10
C GLU A 30 15.40 -8.97 6.65
N SER A 31 15.65 -7.72 6.26
CA SER A 31 14.77 -6.62 6.60
C SER A 31 13.37 -6.94 6.11
N GLN A 32 12.37 -6.72 6.97
CA GLN A 32 10.98 -6.81 6.58
C GLN A 32 10.55 -5.70 5.61
N TYR A 33 11.41 -4.72 5.32
CA TYR A 33 11.13 -3.56 4.48
C TYR A 33 12.24 -3.38 3.45
N ASP A 34 11.86 -3.03 2.23
CA ASP A 34 12.81 -2.65 1.18
C ASP A 34 13.39 -1.24 1.43
N LEU A 35 12.54 -0.34 1.95
CA LEU A 35 12.91 1.04 2.27
C LEU A 35 12.22 1.49 3.57
N ILE A 36 12.89 2.35 4.34
CA ILE A 36 12.31 3.09 5.46
C ILE A 36 12.46 4.59 5.19
N ASP A 37 11.34 5.32 5.18
CA ASP A 37 11.30 6.75 4.85
C ASP A 37 12.06 7.08 3.54
N GLY A 38 11.98 6.20 2.55
CA GLY A 38 12.66 6.34 1.25
C GLY A 38 14.16 6.02 1.25
N LYS A 39 14.71 5.49 2.35
CA LYS A 39 16.12 5.08 2.46
C LYS A 39 16.24 3.57 2.51
N GLN A 40 17.20 3.00 1.78
CA GLN A 40 17.53 1.58 1.89
C GLN A 40 17.95 1.25 3.31
N VAL A 41 17.40 0.15 3.81
CA VAL A 41 17.74 -0.37 5.13
C VAL A 41 18.89 -1.35 4.94
N SER A 42 19.98 -1.18 5.69
CA SER A 42 20.91 -2.29 5.89
C SER A 42 20.20 -3.36 6.71
N THR A 43 20.67 -4.60 6.61
CA THR A 43 19.98 -5.86 6.93
C THR A 43 19.48 -6.08 8.37
N ASN A 44 19.25 -5.08 9.21
CA ASN A 44 18.64 -5.28 10.52
C ASN A 44 17.11 -5.18 10.48
N ALA A 45 16.48 -6.35 10.50
CA ALA A 45 15.04 -6.57 10.58
C ALA A 45 14.36 -5.89 11.78
N ASN A 46 13.15 -5.37 11.53
CA ASN A 46 12.24 -4.71 12.47
C ASN A 46 12.77 -3.43 13.10
N ASP A 47 12.85 -2.33 12.33
CA ASP A 47 13.02 -1.00 12.92
C ASP A 47 11.76 -0.64 13.73
N PRO A 48 11.86 -0.49 15.07
CA PRO A 48 10.72 -0.19 15.93
C PRO A 48 10.12 1.20 15.69
N LYS A 49 10.79 2.04 14.88
CA LYS A 49 10.30 3.36 14.49
C LYS A 49 9.33 3.29 13.32
N VAL A 50 9.29 2.19 12.56
CA VAL A 50 8.28 2.00 11.52
C VAL A 50 6.92 1.89 12.19
N LYS A 51 6.07 2.88 11.94
CA LYS A 51 4.69 2.97 12.46
C LYS A 51 3.66 2.91 11.36
N HIS A 52 4.10 2.82 10.11
CA HIS A 52 3.30 3.00 8.92
C HIS A 52 3.85 2.06 7.82
N ILE A 53 3.02 1.27 7.15
CA ILE A 53 3.47 0.35 6.08
C ILE A 53 2.66 0.61 4.81
N TYR A 54 3.37 0.78 3.70
CA TYR A 54 2.79 0.91 2.37
C TYR A 54 3.33 -0.17 1.44
N TYR A 55 2.42 -0.80 0.70
CA TYR A 55 2.76 -1.81 -0.28
C TYR A 55 2.50 -1.29 -1.69
N THR A 56 3.50 -1.45 -2.56
CA THR A 56 3.51 -0.99 -3.95
C THR A 56 4.29 -1.97 -4.83
N GLY A 57 4.56 -1.60 -6.08
CA GLY A 57 5.45 -2.34 -6.97
C GLY A 57 6.64 -1.52 -7.46
N ASP A 58 7.73 -2.21 -7.82
CA ASP A 58 8.84 -1.61 -8.58
C ASP A 58 8.59 -1.65 -10.11
N GLU A 59 9.53 -1.12 -10.89
CA GLU A 59 9.47 -1.10 -12.35
C GLU A 59 9.47 -2.49 -12.99
N GLN A 60 9.94 -3.51 -12.27
CA GLN A 60 9.97 -4.91 -12.71
C GLN A 60 8.69 -5.67 -12.29
N GLY A 61 7.79 -5.02 -11.56
CA GLY A 61 6.55 -5.60 -11.07
C GLY A 61 6.72 -6.44 -9.81
N ASN A 62 7.87 -6.37 -9.13
CA ASN A 62 8.05 -7.00 -7.83
C ASN A 62 7.32 -6.19 -6.76
N GLU A 63 6.83 -6.89 -5.72
CA GLU A 63 6.23 -6.22 -4.56
C GLU A 63 7.32 -5.49 -3.78
N VAL A 64 7.04 -4.23 -3.46
CA VAL A 64 7.89 -3.39 -2.63
C VAL A 64 7.12 -3.02 -1.37
N ARG A 65 7.71 -3.35 -0.22
CA ARG A 65 7.20 -3.04 1.10
C ARG A 65 8.00 -1.88 1.70
N LEU A 66 7.31 -0.76 1.86
CA LEU A 66 7.87 0.48 2.40
C LEU A 66 7.44 0.69 3.86
N GLY A 67 8.41 0.90 4.73
CA GLY A 67 8.20 1.35 6.10
C GLY A 67 8.24 2.87 6.20
N PHE A 68 7.38 3.45 7.02
CA PHE A 68 7.37 4.88 7.32
C PHE A 68 7.30 5.13 8.82
N THR A 69 8.00 6.17 9.27
CA THR A 69 8.02 6.55 10.68
C THR A 69 6.84 7.44 11.08
N THR A 70 6.19 8.10 10.11
CA THR A 70 5.05 8.99 10.33
C THR A 70 4.02 8.90 9.20
N GLN A 71 2.76 9.22 9.48
CA GLN A 71 1.70 9.30 8.47
C GLN A 71 2.00 10.35 7.41
N GLN A 72 2.54 11.51 7.82
CA GLN A 72 2.90 12.59 6.90
C GLN A 72 3.84 12.11 5.79
N LYS A 73 4.82 11.25 6.11
CA LYS A 73 5.75 10.73 5.10
C LYS A 73 5.09 9.75 4.13
N VAL A 74 4.09 8.99 4.61
CA VAL A 74 3.26 8.18 3.70
C VAL A 74 2.52 9.11 2.75
N ASP A 75 1.85 10.13 3.27
CA ASP A 75 1.03 11.03 2.45
C ASP A 75 1.89 11.82 1.44
N ASP A 76 3.09 12.25 1.86
CA ASP A 76 4.07 12.89 0.98
C ASP A 76 4.55 11.93 -0.12
N TYR A 77 4.87 10.68 0.23
CA TYR A 77 5.26 9.66 -0.74
C TYR A 77 4.16 9.43 -1.77
N ILE A 78 2.92 9.26 -1.32
CA ILE A 78 1.75 9.02 -2.19
C ILE A 78 1.49 10.20 -3.10
N LYS A 79 1.52 11.42 -2.56
CA LYS A 79 1.28 12.64 -3.35
C LYS A 79 2.33 12.80 -4.45
N ASN A 80 3.55 12.34 -4.21
CA ASN A 80 4.63 12.35 -5.19
C ASN A 80 4.51 11.17 -6.17
N GLU A 81 4.15 9.97 -5.71
CA GLU A 81 3.93 8.75 -6.51
C GLU A 81 2.68 8.83 -7.39
N LYS A 82 1.63 9.55 -6.98
CA LYS A 82 0.47 9.87 -7.84
C LYS A 82 0.87 10.62 -9.11
N LYS A 83 2.06 11.23 -9.16
CA LYS A 83 2.62 11.83 -10.40
C LYS A 83 3.36 10.82 -11.28
N VAL A 84 3.64 9.63 -10.76
CA VAL A 84 4.41 8.54 -11.39
C VAL A 84 3.52 7.34 -11.74
N GLU A 85 2.20 7.42 -11.55
CA GLU A 85 1.23 6.44 -12.08
C GLU A 85 1.31 6.41 -13.62
N LYS A 86 2.26 5.64 -14.14
CA LYS A 86 2.16 5.05 -15.47
C LYS A 86 0.93 4.16 -15.43
N GLU A 87 -0.05 4.48 -16.28
CA GLU A 87 -1.16 3.60 -16.59
C GLU A 87 -0.60 2.20 -16.92
N SER A 88 -0.66 1.29 -15.94
CA SER A 88 -0.36 -0.11 -16.17
C SER A 88 -1.63 -0.73 -16.72
N ILE A 89 -1.69 -0.83 -18.06
CA ILE A 89 -2.73 -1.61 -18.74
C ILE A 89 -2.37 -3.09 -18.54
N VAL A 90 -2.74 -3.65 -17.38
CA VAL A 90 -2.68 -5.10 -17.16
C VAL A 90 -3.94 -5.71 -17.79
N SER A 91 -3.77 -6.50 -18.85
CA SER A 91 -4.88 -7.18 -19.52
C SER A 91 -5.56 -8.19 -18.56
N SER A 92 -6.85 -8.01 -18.32
CA SER A 92 -7.65 -8.83 -17.42
C SER A 92 -8.10 -10.15 -18.07
N ASN A 93 -7.33 -11.22 -17.86
CA ASN A 93 -7.78 -12.61 -18.11
C ASN A 93 -7.77 -13.43 -16.80
N PHE A 94 -8.27 -12.84 -15.70
CA PHE A 94 -8.53 -13.59 -14.47
C PHE A 94 -10.04 -13.65 -14.25
N GLU A 95 -10.57 -14.86 -14.11
CA GLU A 95 -11.98 -15.14 -13.83
C GLU A 95 -12.43 -14.35 -12.58
N THR A 96 -13.21 -13.29 -12.79
CA THR A 96 -13.66 -12.39 -11.72
C THR A 96 -14.83 -12.99 -10.97
N LEU A 97 -14.54 -13.61 -9.82
CA LEU A 97 -15.34 -13.32 -8.63
C LEU A 97 -14.85 -11.96 -8.11
N GLY A 98 -15.71 -10.94 -8.14
CA GLY A 98 -15.39 -9.59 -7.65
C GLY A 98 -16.29 -8.49 -8.20
N SER A 99 -16.31 -7.32 -7.56
CA SER A 99 -17.19 -6.19 -7.92
C SER A 99 -16.68 -5.33 -9.09
N GLY A 100 -15.51 -5.66 -9.63
CA GLY A 100 -14.92 -5.00 -10.79
C GLY A 100 -14.03 -3.81 -10.43
N THR A 101 -13.67 -3.00 -11.43
CA THR A 101 -12.62 -1.97 -11.34
C THR A 101 -12.90 -0.87 -10.31
N CYS A 102 -14.17 -0.64 -9.96
CA CYS A 102 -14.59 0.46 -9.10
C CYS A 102 -14.26 0.28 -7.62
N CYS A 103 -13.88 -0.93 -7.21
CA CYS A 103 -14.24 -1.39 -5.89
C CYS A 103 -13.21 -2.38 -5.35
N THR A 104 -12.91 -2.26 -4.06
CA THR A 104 -12.11 -3.24 -3.35
C THR A 104 -13.04 -4.26 -2.70
N ASP A 105 -12.72 -5.52 -2.97
CA ASP A 105 -13.41 -6.71 -2.51
C ASP A 105 -12.73 -7.24 -1.24
N PHE A 106 -13.53 -7.59 -0.23
CA PHE A 106 -13.11 -8.13 1.06
C PHE A 106 -13.75 -9.49 1.29
N TYR A 107 -12.94 -10.47 1.69
CA TYR A 107 -13.35 -11.87 1.83
C TYR A 107 -12.98 -12.40 3.22
N THR A 108 -13.86 -13.24 3.79
CA THR A 108 -13.61 -13.83 5.11
C THR A 108 -12.67 -15.04 5.10
N GLY A 109 -12.31 -15.53 3.91
CA GLY A 109 -11.35 -16.61 3.73
C GLY A 109 -10.20 -16.21 2.82
N ASP A 110 -9.14 -17.02 2.81
CA ASP A 110 -8.02 -16.86 1.89
C ASP A 110 -8.46 -17.11 0.44
N ASN A 111 -7.71 -16.55 -0.52
CA ASN A 111 -7.90 -16.79 -1.96
C ASN A 111 -9.34 -16.53 -2.44
N LYS A 112 -9.95 -15.41 -2.02
CA LYS A 112 -11.33 -15.03 -2.39
C LYS A 112 -12.41 -16.02 -1.94
N SER A 113 -12.16 -16.82 -0.90
CA SER A 113 -13.13 -17.76 -0.35
C SER A 113 -13.95 -17.17 0.79
N GLY A 114 -15.04 -17.87 1.18
CA GLY A 114 -15.90 -17.46 2.28
C GLY A 114 -16.92 -16.38 1.90
N SER A 115 -17.35 -15.62 2.90
CA SER A 115 -18.30 -14.51 2.71
C SER A 115 -17.61 -13.31 2.09
N TYR A 116 -18.39 -12.45 1.43
CA TYR A 116 -17.88 -11.39 0.58
C TYR A 116 -18.62 -10.05 0.77
N ARG A 117 -17.85 -8.94 0.75
CA ARG A 117 -18.31 -7.54 0.72
C ARG A 117 -17.43 -6.73 -0.23
N ALA A 118 -17.98 -5.66 -0.79
CA ALA A 118 -17.24 -4.72 -1.62
C ALA A 118 -17.37 -3.29 -1.07
N LEU A 119 -16.33 -2.49 -1.25
CA LEU A 119 -16.34 -1.05 -0.98
C LEU A 119 -15.80 -0.30 -2.19
N ARG A 120 -16.60 0.64 -2.70
CA ARG A 120 -16.22 1.48 -3.84
C ARG A 120 -15.12 2.46 -3.45
N VAL A 121 -14.24 2.80 -4.40
CA VAL A 121 -13.30 3.92 -4.23
C VAL A 121 -14.07 5.22 -3.91
N GLY A 122 -13.54 5.99 -2.96
CA GLY A 122 -14.12 7.20 -2.38
C GLY A 122 -14.93 6.94 -1.11
N TYR A 123 -15.08 5.68 -0.67
CA TYR A 123 -15.88 5.30 0.50
C TYR A 123 -15.03 4.74 1.64
N ALA A 124 -15.61 4.83 2.84
CA ALA A 124 -15.01 4.39 4.09
C ALA A 124 -16.02 3.67 4.97
N ILE A 125 -15.54 2.68 5.70
CA ILE A 125 -16.24 1.96 6.76
C ILE A 125 -15.43 2.16 8.03
N SER A 126 -15.80 3.20 8.78
CA SER A 126 -15.13 3.54 10.04
C SER A 126 -15.41 2.53 11.16
N ASP A 127 -16.48 1.75 11.05
CA ASP A 127 -16.81 0.69 12.01
C ASP A 127 -17.48 -0.46 11.24
N ILE A 128 -16.77 -1.59 11.13
CA ILE A 128 -17.24 -2.78 10.44
C ILE A 128 -18.40 -3.42 11.19
N THR A 129 -18.38 -3.45 12.52
CA THR A 129 -19.45 -4.03 13.33
C THR A 129 -20.76 -3.31 13.06
N TYR A 130 -20.73 -1.97 13.03
CA TYR A 130 -21.91 -1.16 12.73
C TYR A 130 -22.36 -1.28 11.27
N SER A 131 -21.43 -1.24 10.32
CA SER A 131 -21.78 -1.10 8.89
C SER A 131 -22.06 -2.43 8.19
N TRP A 132 -21.32 -3.49 8.53
CA TRP A 132 -21.43 -4.81 7.92
C TRP A 132 -21.93 -5.89 8.88
N GLY A 133 -22.04 -5.57 10.16
CA GLY A 133 -22.49 -6.47 11.22
C GLY A 133 -21.32 -7.09 11.99
N ARG A 134 -21.58 -7.48 13.24
CA ARG A 134 -20.58 -8.07 14.14
C ARG A 134 -19.85 -9.30 13.57
N SER A 135 -20.51 -10.07 12.71
CA SER A 135 -19.90 -11.24 12.06
C SER A 135 -18.80 -10.90 11.06
N TRP A 136 -18.61 -9.62 10.72
CA TRP A 136 -17.59 -9.13 9.80
C TRP A 136 -16.38 -8.50 10.51
N ASN A 137 -16.47 -8.22 11.81
CA ASN A 137 -15.35 -7.66 12.56
C ASN A 137 -14.24 -8.70 12.72
N ASP A 138 -12.99 -8.31 12.46
CA ASP A 138 -11.83 -9.17 12.67
C ASP A 138 -11.91 -10.53 11.94
N VAL A 139 -12.55 -10.59 10.76
CA VAL A 139 -12.62 -11.83 9.96
C VAL A 139 -12.19 -11.67 8.51
N ILE A 140 -11.76 -10.47 8.09
CA ILE A 140 -11.24 -10.28 6.73
C ILE A 140 -9.90 -11.02 6.62
N SER A 141 -9.81 -11.96 5.68
CA SER A 141 -8.63 -12.79 5.44
C SER A 141 -7.99 -12.55 4.07
N SER A 142 -8.75 -12.16 3.06
CA SER A 142 -8.17 -11.75 1.77
C SER A 142 -8.91 -10.58 1.15
N ILE A 143 -8.23 -9.85 0.27
CA ILE A 143 -8.81 -8.73 -0.47
C ILE A 143 -8.44 -8.80 -1.97
N SER A 144 -9.23 -8.13 -2.80
CA SER A 144 -8.88 -7.80 -4.19
C SER A 144 -9.17 -6.33 -4.42
N THR A 145 -8.13 -5.55 -4.70
CA THR A 145 -8.24 -4.09 -4.74
C THR A 145 -9.09 -3.63 -5.91
N ALA A 146 -9.57 -2.38 -5.84
CA ALA A 146 -10.03 -1.64 -7.02
C ALA A 146 -8.90 -1.46 -8.05
N SER A 147 -9.21 -0.93 -9.23
CA SER A 147 -8.17 -0.67 -10.26
C SER A 147 -7.33 0.56 -9.97
N GLN A 148 -7.78 1.45 -9.08
CA GLN A 148 -7.12 2.72 -8.78
C GLN A 148 -7.34 3.12 -7.32
N GLY A 149 -6.55 4.10 -6.87
CA GLY A 149 -6.61 4.64 -5.51
C GLY A 149 -5.81 3.80 -4.51
N THR A 150 -6.27 3.82 -3.26
CA THR A 150 -5.61 3.12 -2.16
C THR A 150 -6.61 2.46 -1.25
N THR A 151 -6.37 1.18 -0.91
CA THR A 151 -7.08 0.48 0.16
C THR A 151 -6.29 0.52 1.47
N TYR A 152 -6.98 0.86 2.56
CA TYR A 152 -6.48 0.77 3.92
C TYR A 152 -7.30 -0.21 4.75
N LEU A 153 -6.62 -0.95 5.60
CA LEU A 153 -7.22 -1.68 6.72
C LEU A 153 -6.61 -1.14 8.01
N TYR A 154 -7.46 -0.91 9.00
CA TYR A 154 -7.06 -0.50 10.34
C TYR A 154 -7.51 -1.55 11.36
N GLN A 155 -6.65 -1.76 12.35
CA GLN A 155 -6.85 -2.76 13.38
C GLN A 155 -8.08 -2.45 14.23
N HIS A 156 -8.36 -1.16 14.45
CA HIS A 156 -9.46 -0.71 15.27
C HIS A 156 -10.40 0.18 14.44
N GLU A 157 -11.57 0.44 15.01
CA GLU A 157 -12.55 1.37 14.45
C GLU A 157 -11.96 2.79 14.30
N TYR A 158 -12.59 3.60 13.45
CA TYR A 158 -12.30 5.01 13.21
C TYR A 158 -10.83 5.29 12.83
N SER A 159 -10.28 4.49 11.90
CA SER A 159 -8.89 4.65 11.42
C SER A 159 -7.83 4.59 12.53
N SER A 160 -8.03 3.77 13.57
CA SER A 160 -7.14 3.71 14.72
C SER A 160 -6.42 2.37 14.88
N GLY A 161 -5.43 2.33 15.79
CA GLY A 161 -4.57 1.17 16.00
C GLY A 161 -3.47 1.02 14.94
N GLY A 162 -3.01 -0.21 14.74
CA GLY A 162 -2.12 -0.53 13.62
C GLY A 162 -2.88 -0.48 12.30
N TYR A 163 -2.17 -0.21 11.20
CA TYR A 163 -2.82 -0.16 9.89
C TYR A 163 -1.90 -0.66 8.78
N ILE A 164 -2.50 -0.98 7.63
CA ILE A 164 -1.82 -1.41 6.41
C ILE A 164 -2.46 -0.72 5.20
N ARG A 165 -1.63 -0.38 4.21
CA ARG A 165 -2.04 0.37 3.02
C ARG A 165 -1.55 -0.32 1.75
N PHE A 166 -2.44 -0.49 0.78
CA PHE A 166 -2.17 -1.10 -0.52
C PHE A 166 -2.41 -0.11 -1.66
N ASN A 167 -1.44 0.00 -2.58
CA ASN A 167 -1.64 0.66 -3.86
C ASN A 167 -2.59 -0.18 -4.73
N ASN A 168 -3.80 0.32 -4.99
CA ASN A 168 -4.82 -0.46 -5.68
C ASN A 168 -4.41 -0.84 -7.10
N ALA A 169 -3.77 0.07 -7.84
CA ALA A 169 -3.36 -0.17 -9.22
C ALA A 169 -2.34 -1.31 -9.33
N TYR A 170 -1.40 -1.40 -8.38
CA TYR A 170 -0.38 -2.46 -8.37
C TYR A 170 -0.97 -3.84 -8.03
N TYR A 171 -1.96 -3.88 -7.15
CA TYR A 171 -2.62 -5.10 -6.71
C TYR A 171 -3.86 -5.48 -7.53
N TRP A 172 -4.25 -4.64 -8.49
CA TRP A 172 -5.39 -4.91 -9.36
C TRP A 172 -5.23 -6.26 -10.07
N GLY A 173 -6.28 -7.07 -10.03
CA GLY A 173 -6.28 -8.42 -10.58
C GLY A 173 -5.54 -9.47 -9.73
N LYS A 174 -4.88 -9.09 -8.64
CA LYS A 174 -4.22 -9.99 -7.69
C LYS A 174 -5.10 -10.21 -6.45
N THR A 175 -4.99 -11.39 -5.85
CA THR A 175 -5.56 -11.65 -4.52
C THR A 175 -4.49 -11.43 -3.45
N ILE A 176 -4.78 -10.59 -2.47
CA ILE A 176 -3.93 -10.35 -1.31
C ILE A 176 -4.44 -11.23 -0.17
N ASN A 177 -3.66 -12.21 0.28
CA ASN A 177 -3.95 -12.99 1.48
C ASN A 177 -3.31 -12.31 2.69
N LEU A 178 -4.13 -11.77 3.60
CA LEU A 178 -3.71 -10.95 4.73
C LEU A 178 -2.89 -11.73 5.76
N SER A 179 -2.91 -13.06 5.71
CA SER A 179 -2.03 -13.95 6.49
C SER A 179 -0.53 -13.71 6.25
N LYS A 180 -0.16 -13.11 5.11
CA LYS A 180 1.23 -12.74 4.78
C LYS A 180 1.61 -11.33 5.25
N TYR A 181 0.66 -10.57 5.77
CA TYR A 181 0.82 -9.14 6.03
C TYR A 181 0.64 -8.85 7.52
N LYS A 182 1.28 -7.77 7.97
CA LYS A 182 1.15 -7.23 9.32
C LYS A 182 0.72 -5.78 9.24
N PHE A 183 -0.11 -5.38 10.19
CA PHE A 183 -0.31 -3.98 10.51
C PHE A 183 1.00 -3.35 10.95
N SER A 184 1.04 -2.04 10.90
CA SER A 184 2.21 -1.24 11.20
C SER A 184 2.75 -1.35 12.63
N ASN A 185 1.96 -1.88 13.56
CA ASN A 185 2.37 -2.21 14.93
C ASN A 185 2.83 -3.67 15.09
N GLY A 186 2.97 -4.42 14.00
CA GLY A 186 3.46 -5.80 13.98
C GLY A 186 2.38 -6.86 14.23
N VAL A 187 1.14 -6.47 14.51
CA VAL A 187 -0.01 -7.40 14.61
C VAL A 187 -0.33 -7.97 13.22
N SER A 188 -0.73 -9.23 13.15
CA SER A 188 -1.20 -9.84 11.90
C SER A 188 -2.34 -9.01 11.30
N ALA A 189 -2.31 -8.77 9.99
CA ALA A 189 -3.43 -8.12 9.30
C ALA A 189 -4.62 -9.09 9.07
N ASN A 190 -4.36 -10.40 9.14
CA ASN A 190 -5.37 -11.43 8.96
C ASN A 190 -6.34 -11.43 10.15
N ASN A 191 -7.63 -11.31 9.90
CA ASN A 191 -8.67 -11.44 10.92
C ASN A 191 -8.47 -10.50 12.11
N ASN A 192 -8.06 -9.25 11.84
CA ASN A 192 -7.80 -8.25 12.88
C ASN A 192 -8.17 -6.82 12.42
N ALA A 193 -8.92 -6.67 11.32
CA ALA A 193 -9.37 -5.37 10.84
C ALA A 193 -10.77 -5.05 11.35
N SER A 194 -10.93 -3.82 11.88
CA SER A 194 -12.20 -3.29 12.40
C SER A 194 -12.66 -2.02 11.65
N SER A 195 -11.82 -1.43 10.80
CA SER A 195 -12.24 -0.39 9.84
C SER A 195 -11.47 -0.46 8.52
N VAL A 196 -12.12 -0.07 7.42
CA VAL A 196 -11.56 -0.12 6.06
C VAL A 196 -11.88 1.13 5.26
N TYR A 197 -10.94 1.58 4.44
CA TYR A 197 -11.06 2.80 3.65
C TYR A 197 -10.55 2.52 2.24
N VAL A 198 -11.32 2.91 1.21
CA VAL A 198 -10.87 2.84 -0.19
C VAL A 198 -10.91 4.26 -0.73
N LEU A 199 -9.74 4.89 -0.77
CA LEU A 199 -9.60 6.31 -1.09
C LEU A 199 -9.06 6.50 -2.50
N ASP A 200 -9.40 7.63 -3.13
CA ASP A 200 -8.82 8.04 -4.42
C ASP A 200 -7.34 8.42 -4.31
#